data_AF-A0A0V0H013-F1
#
_entry.id   AF-A0A0V0H013-F1
#
_cell.length_a   1.000
_cell.length_b   1.000
_cell.length_c   1.000
_cell.angle_alpha   90.00
_cell.angle_beta   90.00
_cell.angle_gamma   90.00
#
_symmetry.space_group_name_H-M   'P 1'
#
loop_
_entity.id
_entity.type
_entity.pdbx_description
1 polymer ?
#
loop_
_entity_poly.entity_id
_entity_poly.type
_entity_poly.pdbx_seq_one_letter_code
_entity_poly.pdbx_strand_id
1 'polypeptide(L)'
;MPPKGREHCQGLPPDILSDLHDNVIDVILMCLPCKDAVRTSVLSRKWKYHWCRLAKWKFDESLWSTQKDKLYPTVKFRKTVYQLLTHHEGPITKFKLDITYLKECPKIDNFLYFLSRKDIQHLVLHLPQKKDELYKLPSSIFICSQLRHL
;
A
#
# COMPACT_ATOMS: atom_id res chain seq x y z
N MET A 1 39.93 42.02 -24.34
CA MET A 1 38.58 41.42 -24.25
C MET A 1 38.47 40.69 -22.91
N PRO A 2 37.50 41.00 -22.03
CA PRO A 2 37.31 40.24 -20.79
C PRO A 2 36.48 38.97 -21.07
N PRO A 3 36.62 37.91 -20.26
CA PRO A 3 35.92 36.66 -20.49
C PRO A 3 34.44 36.78 -20.09
N LYS A 4 33.60 36.16 -20.92
CA LYS A 4 32.15 36.05 -20.78
C LYS A 4 31.76 35.57 -19.38
N GLY A 5 30.86 36.32 -18.74
CA GLY A 5 30.31 35.99 -17.43
C GLY A 5 29.73 34.58 -17.39
N ARG A 6 30.00 33.87 -16.30
CA ARG A 6 29.42 32.56 -15.99
C ARG A 6 27.90 32.72 -15.93
N GLU A 7 27.20 32.09 -16.86
CA GLU A 7 25.75 31.94 -16.77
C GLU A 7 25.45 31.16 -15.48
N HIS A 8 24.79 31.84 -14.54
CA HIS A 8 24.21 31.21 -13.37
C HIS A 8 23.14 30.24 -13.90
N CYS A 9 23.41 28.94 -13.84
CA CYS A 9 22.37 27.93 -13.96
C CYS A 9 21.40 28.19 -12.80
N GLN A 10 20.30 28.89 -13.06
CA GLN A 10 19.19 28.99 -12.12
C GLN A 10 18.70 27.57 -11.90
N GLY A 11 19.04 27.00 -10.75
CA GLY A 11 18.63 25.66 -10.36
C GLY A 11 17.11 25.57 -10.39
N LEU A 12 16.59 24.38 -10.73
CA LEU A 12 15.16 24.09 -10.62
C LEU A 12 14.63 24.57 -9.26
N PRO A 13 13.42 25.16 -9.21
CA PRO A 13 12.84 25.60 -7.96
C PRO A 13 12.81 24.43 -6.95
N PRO A 14 13.07 24.69 -5.66
CA PRO A 14 13.15 23.66 -4.63
C PRO A 14 11.86 22.81 -4.60
N ASP A 15 12.03 21.50 -4.47
CA ASP A 15 10.92 20.55 -4.41
C ASP A 15 10.20 20.64 -3.06
N ILE A 16 9.23 21.54 -2.99
CA ILE A 16 8.43 21.84 -1.79
C ILE A 16 7.80 20.57 -1.20
N LEU A 17 7.42 19.59 -2.05
CA LEU A 17 6.82 18.35 -1.57
C LEU A 17 7.83 17.48 -0.82
N SER A 18 9.09 17.51 -1.21
CA SER A 18 10.16 16.79 -0.50
C SER A 18 10.54 17.43 0.84
N ASP A 19 10.28 18.73 1.02
CA ASP A 19 10.63 19.46 2.23
C ASP A 19 9.58 19.35 3.36
N LEU A 20 8.38 18.83 3.07
CA LEU A 20 7.31 18.63 4.06
C LEU A 20 7.73 17.66 5.17
N HIS A 21 7.44 18.00 6.43
CA HIS A 21 7.68 17.11 7.56
C HIS A 21 6.82 15.82 7.47
N ASP A 22 7.33 14.72 8.00
CA ASP A 22 6.69 13.39 7.95
C ASP A 22 5.27 13.39 8.51
N ASN A 23 5.02 14.12 9.58
CA ASN A 23 3.69 14.25 10.17
C ASN A 23 2.69 14.92 9.21
N VAL A 24 3.13 15.92 8.44
CA VAL A 24 2.29 16.58 7.45
C VAL A 24 1.99 15.62 6.30
N ILE A 25 2.97 14.85 5.86
CA ILE A 25 2.77 13.81 4.84
C ILE A 25 1.74 12.78 5.33
N ASP A 26 1.88 12.29 6.56
CA ASP A 26 0.93 11.34 7.15
C ASP A 26 -0.50 11.90 7.18
N VAL A 27 -0.68 13.16 7.59
CA VAL A 27 -1.99 13.84 7.60
C VAL A 27 -2.56 13.94 6.19
N ILE A 28 -1.75 14.30 5.19
CA ILE A 28 -2.19 14.35 3.79
C ILE A 28 -2.66 12.96 3.34
N LEU A 29 -1.88 11.91 3.59
CA LEU A 29 -2.20 10.55 3.17
C LEU A 29 -3.45 10.01 3.87
N MET A 30 -3.69 10.38 5.13
CA MET A 30 -4.91 9.99 5.86
C MET A 30 -6.18 10.61 5.28
N CYS A 31 -6.07 11.73 4.58
CA CYS A 31 -7.18 12.39 3.88
C CYS A 31 -7.44 11.81 2.49
N LEU A 32 -6.52 11.00 1.95
CA LEU A 32 -6.64 10.44 0.61
C LEU A 32 -7.32 9.06 0.63
N PRO A 33 -8.08 8.73 -0.43
CA PRO A 33 -8.39 7.34 -0.72
C PRO A 33 -7.10 6.50 -0.80
N CYS A 34 -7.16 5.25 -0.33
CA CYS A 34 -5.99 4.34 -0.28
C CYS A 34 -5.23 4.27 -1.62
N LYS A 35 -5.95 4.29 -2.74
CA LYS A 35 -5.38 4.33 -4.09
C LYS A 35 -4.50 5.54 -4.33
N ASP A 36 -5.00 6.72 -3.98
CA ASP A 36 -4.29 7.97 -4.24
C ASP A 36 -3.12 8.14 -3.28
N ALA A 37 -3.24 7.65 -2.03
CA ALA A 37 -2.11 7.55 -1.11
C ALA A 37 -0.98 6.67 -1.67
N VAL A 38 -1.28 5.50 -2.26
CA VAL A 38 -0.24 4.68 -2.93
C VAL A 38 0.39 5.44 -4.11
N ARG A 39 -0.41 6.21 -4.88
CA ARG A 39 0.06 6.96 -6.05
C ARG A 39 1.01 8.09 -5.69
N THR A 40 0.96 8.65 -4.48
CA THR A 40 1.94 9.66 -4.06
C THR A 40 3.36 9.11 -3.96
N SER A 41 3.55 7.78 -3.98
CA SER A 41 4.86 7.14 -3.94
C SER A 41 5.81 7.53 -5.08
N VAL A 42 5.28 8.12 -6.17
CA VAL A 42 6.08 8.59 -7.30
C VAL A 42 6.50 10.07 -7.19
N LEU A 43 5.99 10.81 -6.20
CA LEU A 43 6.26 12.25 -6.06
C LEU A 43 7.73 12.51 -5.74
N SER A 44 8.28 11.81 -4.74
CA SER A 44 9.70 11.89 -4.42
C SER A 44 10.17 10.68 -3.62
N ARG A 45 11.48 10.58 -3.35
CA ARG A 45 12.06 9.51 -2.51
C ARG A 45 11.45 9.49 -1.11
N LYS A 46 11.10 10.67 -0.57
CA LYS A 46 10.46 10.79 0.73
C LYS A 46 9.10 10.11 0.72
N TRP A 47 8.23 10.47 -0.23
CA TRP A 47 6.87 9.96 -0.37
C TRP A 47 6.75 8.46 -0.70
N LYS A 48 7.82 7.86 -1.24
CA LYS A 48 7.83 6.51 -1.81
C LYS A 48 7.20 5.43 -0.91
N TYR A 49 7.39 5.52 0.41
CA TYR A 49 6.91 4.51 1.35
C TYR A 49 6.04 5.08 2.48
N HIS A 50 5.73 6.38 2.50
CA HIS A 50 4.86 6.94 3.55
C HIS A 50 3.46 6.33 3.56
N TRP A 51 2.93 5.98 2.38
CA TRP A 51 1.65 5.29 2.28
C TRP A 51 1.64 4.03 3.14
N CYS A 52 2.75 3.30 3.26
CA CYS A 52 2.85 2.10 4.10
C CYS A 52 2.53 2.37 5.58
N ARG A 53 2.57 3.59 6.11
CA ARG A 53 2.30 3.91 7.53
C ARG A 53 0.81 4.02 7.88
N LEU A 54 -0.08 3.91 6.89
CA LEU A 54 -1.51 4.02 7.13
C LEU A 54 -2.02 2.87 8.02
N ALA A 55 -2.96 3.19 8.92
CA ALA A 55 -3.58 2.20 9.82
C ALA A 55 -4.83 1.54 9.23
N LYS A 56 -5.33 2.05 8.10
CA LYS A 56 -6.55 1.59 7.42
C LYS A 56 -6.26 1.35 5.95
N TRP A 57 -6.51 0.13 5.49
CA TRP A 57 -6.19 -0.31 4.14
C TRP A 57 -7.38 -0.90 3.42
N LYS A 58 -7.48 -0.59 2.14
CA LYS A 58 -8.39 -1.23 1.20
C LYS A 58 -7.62 -1.64 -0.05
N PHE A 59 -7.35 -2.92 -0.16
CA PHE A 59 -6.74 -3.55 -1.33
C PHE A 59 -7.85 -4.06 -2.23
N ASP A 60 -8.14 -3.36 -3.32
CA ASP A 60 -9.12 -3.74 -4.31
C ASP A 60 -8.58 -3.53 -5.73
N GLU A 61 -9.35 -3.94 -6.75
CA GLU A 61 -8.96 -3.84 -8.16
C GLU A 61 -8.38 -2.46 -8.52
N SER A 62 -8.94 -1.39 -7.93
CA SER A 62 -8.58 -0.01 -8.26
C SER A 62 -7.12 0.33 -7.96
N LEU A 63 -6.46 -0.39 -7.04
CA LEU A 63 -5.03 -0.22 -6.74
C LEU A 63 -4.12 -0.71 -7.88
N TRP A 64 -4.61 -1.64 -8.71
CA TRP A 64 -3.80 -2.34 -9.70
C TRP A 64 -4.34 -2.22 -11.13
N SER A 65 -5.54 -1.69 -11.34
CA SER A 65 -6.06 -1.41 -12.67
C SER A 65 -5.78 0.05 -13.04
N THR A 66 -4.79 0.25 -13.92
CA THR A 66 -4.71 1.47 -14.75
C THR A 66 -4.85 1.07 -16.21
N GLN A 67 -5.42 1.95 -17.03
CA GLN A 67 -5.75 1.62 -18.42
C GLN A 67 -4.52 1.34 -19.31
N LYS A 68 -3.31 1.66 -18.82
CA LYS A 68 -2.03 1.52 -19.55
C LYS A 68 -1.14 0.38 -19.03
N ASP A 69 -1.66 -0.42 -18.12
CA ASP A 69 -0.83 -1.24 -17.26
C ASP A 69 -0.53 -2.61 -17.87
N LYS A 70 0.74 -2.86 -18.21
CA LYS A 70 1.17 -4.10 -18.90
C LYS A 70 1.31 -5.31 -17.97
N LEU A 71 1.38 -5.09 -16.65
CA LEU A 71 1.59 -6.15 -15.66
C LEU A 71 0.28 -6.84 -15.27
N TYR A 72 0.36 -8.17 -15.10
CA TYR A 72 -0.77 -8.96 -14.62
C TYR A 72 -1.18 -8.51 -13.20
N PRO A 73 -2.49 -8.43 -12.87
CA PRO A 73 -2.94 -7.93 -11.57
C PRO A 73 -2.32 -8.67 -10.37
N THR A 74 -2.13 -9.99 -10.47
CA THR A 74 -1.46 -10.79 -9.43
C THR A 74 -0.02 -10.36 -9.15
N VAL A 75 0.72 -9.91 -10.17
CA VAL A 75 2.10 -9.42 -10.01
C VAL A 75 2.12 -8.11 -9.24
N LYS A 76 1.19 -7.20 -9.55
CA LYS A 76 1.06 -5.92 -8.84
C LYS A 76 0.65 -6.12 -7.40
N PHE A 77 -0.36 -6.97 -7.17
CA PHE A 77 -0.77 -7.38 -5.83
C PHE A 77 0.44 -7.86 -5.01
N ARG A 78 1.22 -8.82 -5.54
CA ARG A 78 2.42 -9.33 -4.86
C ARG A 78 3.44 -8.23 -4.57
N LYS A 79 3.68 -7.33 -5.53
CA LYS A 79 4.62 -6.21 -5.36
C LYS A 79 4.18 -5.27 -4.23
N THR A 80 2.90 -4.92 -4.17
CA THR A 80 2.39 -4.01 -3.14
C THR A 80 2.33 -4.69 -1.77
N VAL A 81 1.90 -5.96 -1.71
CA VAL A 81 1.99 -6.75 -0.48
C VAL A 81 3.43 -6.80 0.01
N TYR A 82 4.40 -7.07 -0.87
CA TYR A 82 5.81 -7.07 -0.51
C TYR A 82 6.26 -5.72 0.05
N GLN A 83 5.90 -4.61 -0.61
CA GLN A 83 6.22 -3.26 -0.11
C GLN A 83 5.62 -3.00 1.28
N LEU A 84 4.37 -3.40 1.50
CA LEU A 84 3.69 -3.27 2.79
C LEU A 84 4.37 -4.13 3.86
N LEU A 85 4.66 -5.40 3.57
CA LEU A 85 5.38 -6.31 4.48
C LEU A 85 6.75 -5.75 4.90
N THR A 86 7.46 -5.09 3.98
CA THR A 86 8.83 -4.61 4.21
C THR A 86 8.88 -3.24 4.89
N HIS A 87 7.97 -2.32 4.59
CA HIS A 87 8.08 -0.90 5.00
C HIS A 87 6.98 -0.43 5.94
N HIS A 88 6.00 -1.28 6.28
CA HIS A 88 4.93 -0.87 7.17
C HIS A 88 5.40 -0.76 8.63
N GLU A 89 5.30 0.44 9.15
CA GLU A 89 5.53 0.78 10.55
C GLU A 89 4.21 1.17 11.22
N GLY A 90 4.06 0.80 12.49
CA GLY A 90 2.84 1.04 13.27
C GLY A 90 1.80 -0.08 13.20
N PRO A 91 0.56 0.20 13.66
CA PRO A 91 -0.56 -0.74 13.66
C PRO A 91 -1.39 -0.67 12.38
N ILE A 92 -1.99 -1.80 12.00
CA ILE A 92 -3.01 -1.93 10.95
C ILE A 92 -4.31 -2.33 11.62
N THR A 93 -5.14 -1.34 11.97
CA THR A 93 -6.40 -1.59 12.68
C THR A 93 -7.52 -2.10 11.78
N LYS A 94 -7.53 -1.71 10.50
CA LYS A 94 -8.55 -2.15 9.52
C LYS A 94 -7.90 -2.51 8.20
N PHE A 95 -8.22 -3.71 7.69
CA PHE A 95 -7.74 -4.18 6.40
C PHE A 95 -8.87 -4.84 5.62
N LYS A 96 -9.15 -4.34 4.42
CA LYS A 96 -10.04 -4.99 3.45
C LYS A 96 -9.22 -5.47 2.26
N LEU A 97 -9.28 -6.76 1.98
CA LEU A 97 -8.73 -7.36 0.77
C LEU A 97 -9.88 -7.81 -0.13
N ASP A 98 -9.92 -7.28 -1.35
CA ASP A 98 -10.84 -7.67 -2.40
C ASP A 98 -10.04 -8.05 -3.64
N ILE A 99 -9.94 -9.35 -3.89
CA ILE A 99 -9.25 -9.92 -5.03
C ILE A 99 -10.15 -10.86 -5.81
N THR A 100 -11.47 -10.70 -5.69
CA THR A 100 -12.49 -11.52 -6.37
C THR A 100 -12.35 -11.54 -7.90
N TYR A 101 -11.80 -10.48 -8.47
CA TYR A 101 -11.52 -10.34 -9.90
C TYR A 101 -10.30 -11.16 -10.38
N LEU A 102 -9.47 -11.69 -9.47
CA LEU A 102 -8.36 -12.57 -9.85
C LEU A 102 -8.90 -13.95 -10.25
N LYS A 103 -8.32 -14.54 -11.31
CA LYS A 103 -8.65 -15.91 -11.73
C LYS A 103 -8.35 -16.95 -10.67
N GLU A 104 -7.29 -16.73 -9.90
CA GLU A 104 -6.82 -17.64 -8.86
C GLU A 104 -6.42 -16.87 -7.61
N CYS A 105 -6.67 -17.45 -6.45
CA CYS A 105 -6.25 -16.88 -5.18
C CYS A 105 -4.72 -17.02 -5.02
N PRO A 106 -3.96 -15.91 -4.88
CA PRO A 106 -2.55 -15.99 -4.56
C PRO A 106 -2.34 -16.56 -3.15
N LYS A 107 -1.14 -17.10 -2.88
CA LYS A 107 -0.75 -17.49 -1.53
C LYS A 107 -0.64 -16.24 -0.64
N ILE A 108 -1.59 -16.08 0.27
CA ILE A 108 -1.68 -14.93 1.19
C ILE A 108 -1.39 -15.29 2.65
N ASP A 109 -1.05 -16.55 2.97
CA ASP A 109 -0.87 -17.00 4.36
C ASP A 109 0.15 -16.17 5.14
N ASN A 110 1.31 -15.90 4.52
CA ASN A 110 2.36 -15.08 5.14
C ASN A 110 1.89 -13.63 5.35
N PHE A 111 1.04 -13.13 4.45
CA PHE A 111 0.49 -11.79 4.55
C PHE A 111 -0.55 -11.72 5.68
N LEU A 112 -1.42 -12.71 5.79
CA LEU A 112 -2.39 -12.82 6.89
C LEU A 112 -1.68 -13.00 8.24
N TYR A 113 -0.61 -13.81 8.29
CA TYR A 113 0.24 -13.92 9.47
C TYR A 113 0.84 -12.57 9.86
N PHE A 114 1.36 -11.79 8.92
CA PHE A 114 1.83 -10.44 9.19
C PHE A 114 0.72 -9.54 9.76
N LEU A 115 -0.48 -9.53 9.16
CA LEU A 115 -1.61 -8.73 9.65
C LEU A 115 -2.02 -9.11 11.08
N SER A 116 -2.00 -10.41 11.42
CA SER A 116 -2.33 -10.89 12.76
C SER A 116 -1.45 -10.29 13.87
N ARG A 117 -0.25 -9.80 13.51
CA ARG A 117 0.75 -9.21 14.41
C ARG A 117 0.72 -7.69 14.43
N LYS A 118 -0.24 -7.06 13.75
CA LYS A 118 -0.32 -5.60 13.56
C LYS A 118 -1.57 -4.97 14.19
N ASP A 119 -2.03 -5.54 15.31
CA ASP A 119 -3.18 -5.03 16.08
C ASP A 119 -4.46 -4.88 15.24
N ILE A 120 -4.69 -5.84 14.34
CA ILE A 120 -5.84 -5.81 13.45
C ILE A 120 -7.14 -6.05 14.21
N GLN A 121 -8.10 -5.17 13.96
CA GLN A 121 -9.42 -5.20 14.61
C GLN A 121 -10.53 -5.56 13.62
N HIS A 122 -10.40 -5.10 12.37
CA HIS A 122 -11.33 -5.42 11.31
C HIS A 122 -10.58 -5.96 10.11
N LEU A 123 -10.79 -7.24 9.81
CA LEU A 123 -10.33 -7.88 8.60
C LEU A 123 -11.54 -8.20 7.73
N VAL A 124 -11.46 -7.95 6.42
CA VAL A 124 -12.47 -8.34 5.44
C VAL A 124 -11.75 -8.96 4.26
N LEU A 125 -12.13 -10.19 3.89
CA LEU A 125 -11.51 -10.94 2.79
C LEU A 125 -12.56 -11.32 1.75
N HIS A 126 -12.47 -10.75 0.56
CA HIS A 126 -13.20 -11.19 -0.63
C HIS A 126 -12.22 -11.88 -1.57
N LEU A 127 -12.26 -13.21 -1.59
CA LEU A 127 -11.33 -14.05 -2.35
C LEU A 127 -12.03 -14.65 -3.58
N PRO A 128 -11.29 -14.99 -4.66
CA PRO A 128 -11.83 -15.76 -5.76
C PRO A 128 -12.44 -17.07 -5.26
N GLN A 129 -13.72 -17.29 -5.53
CA GLN A 129 -14.38 -18.57 -5.26
C GLN A 129 -14.08 -19.56 -6.39
N LYS A 130 -13.48 -20.70 -6.05
CA LYS A 130 -13.54 -21.90 -6.89
C LYS A 130 -14.75 -22.72 -6.45
N LYS A 131 -15.47 -23.32 -7.40
CA LYS A 131 -16.70 -24.09 -7.14
C LYS A 131 -16.52 -25.19 -6.08
N ASP A 132 -15.30 -25.72 -5.95
CA ASP A 132 -15.03 -26.90 -5.10
C ASP A 132 -13.97 -26.67 -4.01
N GLU A 133 -13.47 -25.44 -3.83
CA GLU A 133 -12.42 -25.15 -2.85
C GLU A 133 -12.69 -23.86 -2.05
N LEU A 134 -12.93 -24.02 -0.75
CA LEU A 134 -12.92 -22.92 0.21
C LEU A 134 -11.49 -22.63 0.66
N TYR A 135 -11.11 -21.36 0.64
CA TYR A 135 -9.82 -20.95 1.20
C TYR A 135 -9.80 -21.19 2.71
N LYS A 136 -8.81 -21.96 3.18
CA LYS A 136 -8.61 -22.24 4.60
C LYS A 136 -7.86 -21.09 5.24
N LEU A 137 -8.52 -20.35 6.11
CA LEU A 137 -7.90 -19.23 6.81
C LEU A 137 -6.82 -19.73 7.80
N PRO A 138 -5.62 -19.11 7.85
CA PRO A 138 -4.60 -19.44 8.83
C PRO A 138 -5.10 -19.25 10.27
N SER A 139 -4.74 -20.18 11.15
CA SER A 139 -5.12 -20.13 12.58
C SER A 139 -4.62 -18.87 13.29
N SER A 140 -3.52 -18.26 12.80
CA SER A 140 -2.94 -17.02 13.32
C SER A 140 -3.93 -15.86 13.38
N ILE A 141 -4.91 -15.80 12.47
CA ILE A 141 -5.94 -14.77 12.48
C ILE A 141 -6.85 -14.91 13.70
N PHE A 142 -7.21 -16.14 14.08
CA PHE A 142 -8.07 -16.42 15.23
C PHE A 142 -7.36 -16.26 16.58
N ILE A 143 -6.02 -16.20 16.59
CA ILE A 143 -5.22 -15.93 17.78
C ILE A 143 -5.10 -14.42 18.05
N CYS A 144 -5.47 -13.57 17.08
CA CYS A 144 -5.39 -12.13 17.22
C CYS A 144 -6.44 -11.62 18.23
N SER A 145 -6.01 -11.29 19.45
CA SER A 145 -6.90 -10.87 20.54
C SER A 145 -7.62 -9.54 20.30
N GLN A 146 -7.12 -8.73 19.37
CA GLN A 146 -7.71 -7.44 19.01
C GLN A 146 -8.79 -7.57 17.91
N LEU A 147 -8.91 -8.74 17.27
CA LEU A 147 -9.84 -8.94 16.17
C LEU A 147 -11.29 -8.90 16.67
N ARG A 148 -12.07 -7.95 16.13
CA ARG A 148 -13.48 -7.73 16.46
C ARG A 148 -14.42 -8.04 15.30
N HIS A 149 -13.90 -8.01 14.08
CA HIS A 149 -14.65 -8.30 12.86
C HIS A 149 -13.76 -9.05 11.87
N LEU A 150 -14.28 -10.16 11.35
CA LEU A 150 -13.69 -10.99 10.31
C LEU A 150 -14.71 -11.23 9.20
#